data_AF-A0A7S1N9N9-F1
#
_entry.id   AF-A0A7S1N9N9-F1
#
_cell.length_a   1.000
_cell.length_b   1.000
_cell.length_c   1.000
_cell.angle_alpha   90.00
_cell.angle_beta   90.00
_cell.angle_gamma   90.00
#
_symmetry.space_group_name_H-M   'P 1'
#
loop_
_entity.id
_entity.type
_entity.pdbx_description
1 polymer ?
#
loop_
_entity_poly.entity_id
_entity_poly.type
_entity_poly.pdbx_seq_one_letter_code
_entity_poly.pdbx_strand_id
1 'polypeptide(L)'
;SALRRHKQWSELVCIQLHSMIPLHLQKELFRPPPEGRRKVVLSTNIAESSVTVEDVVFVVDSGLMKAQQYNAERNLSSIEYMPVSKANAIQRRGRAGRLRPGVAVHLFPRTGFEALQDSTVSEMQRVPLEEVCLQLKALGVDNVDRFLRRAIDAPRPRAVANAVYFLQTVGALSPDRQALLTNLGQRLAKMPLHPALGKMLLLGAVLGVLGPVATAVAVLGSRSPYTVSLNTAEAQQQRTARQPRPSHPRRSLQIRPHRRATSSSCAVWSRPGPHSLLPPVQISGLGTALLQQPCRKSWTHGSSTSSFLNGTWASATQPGPTPSSS
;
A
#
# COMPACT_ATOMS: atom_id res chain seq x y z
N SER A 1 -47.85 4.62 -9.06
CA SER A 1 -47.58 3.53 -10.03
C SER A 1 -46.08 3.19 -10.23
N ALA A 2 -45.11 3.82 -9.55
CA ALA A 2 -43.67 3.57 -9.77
C ALA A 2 -42.98 2.59 -8.79
N LEU A 3 -43.69 2.02 -7.81
CA LEU A 3 -43.17 1.13 -6.77
C LEU A 3 -43.52 -0.37 -6.97
N ARG A 4 -43.84 -0.78 -8.21
CA ARG A 4 -43.98 -2.20 -8.60
C ARG A 4 -42.64 -2.81 -9.10
N ARG A 5 -41.50 -2.41 -8.55
CA ARG A 5 -40.15 -2.81 -9.01
C ARG A 5 -39.35 -3.71 -8.06
N HIS A 6 -40.00 -4.33 -7.07
CA HIS A 6 -39.32 -5.22 -6.12
C HIS A 6 -39.32 -6.71 -6.48
N LYS A 7 -40.04 -7.15 -7.51
CA LYS A 7 -40.06 -8.57 -7.94
C LYS A 7 -38.86 -9.02 -8.79
N GLN A 8 -38.02 -8.10 -9.27
CA GLN A 8 -36.92 -8.42 -10.20
C GLN A 8 -35.61 -8.84 -9.51
N TRP A 9 -35.46 -8.55 -8.21
CA TRP A 9 -34.21 -8.83 -7.49
C TRP A 9 -34.04 -10.31 -7.11
N SER A 10 -35.14 -11.07 -7.03
CA SER A 10 -35.10 -12.52 -6.79
C SER A 10 -34.44 -13.30 -7.93
N GLU A 11 -34.33 -12.70 -9.12
CA GLU A 11 -33.70 -13.29 -10.30
C GLU A 11 -32.18 -13.03 -10.37
N LEU A 12 -31.59 -12.28 -9.43
CA LEU A 12 -30.16 -11.97 -9.45
C LEU A 12 -29.37 -12.85 -8.47
N VAL A 13 -28.19 -13.30 -8.89
CA VAL A 13 -27.18 -13.93 -8.02
C VAL A 13 -26.02 -12.95 -7.92
N CYS A 14 -25.97 -12.21 -6.81
CA CYS A 14 -24.93 -11.22 -6.57
C CYS A 14 -23.72 -11.88 -5.87
N ILE A 15 -22.57 -11.83 -6.52
CA ILE A 15 -21.30 -12.36 -5.99
C ILE A 15 -20.34 -11.20 -5.79
N GLN A 16 -19.69 -11.16 -4.63
CA GLN A 16 -18.67 -10.16 -4.35
C GLN A 16 -17.28 -10.73 -4.62
N LEU A 17 -16.44 -9.91 -5.25
CA LEU A 17 -15.08 -10.27 -5.57
C LEU A 17 -14.10 -9.20 -5.07
N HIS A 18 -13.35 -9.57 -4.04
CA HIS A 18 -12.36 -8.70 -3.41
C HIS A 18 -11.20 -9.55 -2.90
N SER A 19 -9.99 -8.97 -2.85
CA SER A 19 -8.77 -9.67 -2.41
C SER A 19 -8.85 -10.20 -0.97
N MET A 20 -9.70 -9.61 -0.13
CA MET A 20 -9.95 -10.04 1.25
C MET A 20 -11.01 -11.13 1.40
N ILE A 21 -11.75 -11.47 0.34
CA ILE A 21 -12.74 -12.56 0.40
C ILE A 21 -11.99 -13.90 0.30
N PRO A 22 -12.21 -14.85 1.23
CA PRO A 22 -11.59 -16.17 1.18
C PRO A 22 -11.80 -16.90 -0.16
N LEU A 23 -10.76 -17.61 -0.62
CA LEU A 23 -10.77 -18.29 -1.92
C LEU A 23 -11.92 -19.30 -2.07
N HIS A 24 -12.31 -19.98 -0.98
CA HIS A 24 -13.42 -20.94 -1.03
C HIS A 24 -14.77 -20.27 -1.34
N LEU A 25 -15.00 -19.02 -0.89
CA LEU A 25 -16.19 -18.24 -1.25
C LEU A 25 -16.11 -17.71 -2.68
N GLN A 26 -14.90 -17.46 -3.19
CA GLN A 26 -14.70 -17.11 -4.59
C GLN A 26 -15.00 -18.28 -5.54
N LYS A 27 -15.07 -19.53 -5.07
CA LYS A 27 -15.42 -20.68 -5.94
C LYS A 27 -16.82 -20.58 -6.54
N GLU A 28 -17.75 -19.92 -5.86
CA GLU A 28 -19.09 -19.68 -6.38
C GLU A 28 -19.09 -18.82 -7.65
N LEU A 29 -18.05 -17.99 -7.83
CA LEU A 29 -17.86 -17.16 -9.01
C LEU A 29 -17.81 -17.95 -10.32
N PHE A 30 -17.21 -19.15 -10.26
CA PHE A 30 -16.98 -20.00 -11.43
C PHE A 30 -18.16 -20.91 -11.74
N ARG A 31 -19.15 -20.99 -10.84
CA ARG A 31 -20.36 -21.77 -11.10
C ARG A 31 -21.29 -20.98 -12.04
N PRO A 32 -21.96 -21.65 -12.99
CA PRO A 32 -23.04 -21.02 -13.73
C PRO A 32 -24.18 -20.64 -12.77
N PRO A 33 -24.89 -19.52 -13.00
CA PRO A 33 -26.06 -19.20 -12.21
C PRO A 33 -27.18 -20.25 -12.45
N PRO A 34 -28.09 -20.44 -11.47
CA PRO A 34 -29.29 -21.25 -11.67
C PRO A 34 -30.13 -20.75 -12.87
N GLU A 35 -30.90 -21.65 -13.47
CA GLU A 35 -31.78 -21.30 -14.59
C GLU A 35 -32.74 -20.15 -14.22
N GLY A 36 -32.98 -19.26 -15.19
CA GLY A 36 -33.79 -18.07 -14.98
C GLY A 36 -33.14 -16.98 -14.12
N ARG A 37 -31.92 -17.19 -13.60
CA ARG A 37 -31.20 -16.19 -12.79
C ARG A 37 -29.98 -15.63 -13.49
N ARG A 38 -29.70 -14.34 -13.25
CA ARG A 38 -28.54 -13.62 -13.78
C ARG A 38 -27.47 -13.45 -12.71
N LYS A 39 -26.24 -13.87 -13.01
CA LYS A 39 -25.07 -13.62 -12.17
C LYS A 39 -24.63 -12.16 -12.31
N VAL A 40 -24.39 -11.49 -11.18
CA VAL A 40 -23.86 -10.13 -11.09
C VAL A 40 -22.64 -10.16 -10.19
N VAL A 41 -21.48 -9.83 -10.74
CA VAL A 41 -20.22 -9.84 -9.98
C VAL A 41 -19.84 -8.41 -9.63
N LEU A 42 -19.78 -8.09 -8.34
CA LEU A 42 -19.28 -6.82 -7.82
C LEU A 42 -17.81 -6.98 -7.50
N SER A 43 -16.94 -6.38 -8.33
CA SER A 43 -15.49 -6.56 -8.22
C SER A 43 -14.73 -5.25 -8.09
N THR A 44 -13.55 -5.35 -7.47
CA THR A 44 -12.46 -4.36 -7.62
C THR A 44 -11.66 -4.64 -8.91
N ASN A 45 -10.54 -3.94 -9.09
CA ASN A 45 -9.58 -4.20 -10.17
C ASN A 45 -9.01 -5.64 -10.19
N ILE A 46 -9.28 -6.48 -9.19
CA ILE A 46 -8.88 -7.90 -9.20
C ILE A 46 -9.49 -8.70 -10.38
N ALA A 47 -10.69 -8.33 -10.85
CA ALA A 47 -11.30 -8.93 -12.06
C ALA A 47 -10.65 -8.45 -13.36
N GLU A 48 -9.85 -7.38 -13.30
CA GLU A 48 -9.19 -6.83 -14.48
C GLU A 48 -8.01 -7.69 -14.92
N SER A 49 -7.28 -8.28 -13.97
CA SER A 49 -6.04 -9.04 -14.22
C SER A 49 -6.01 -10.40 -13.52
N SER A 50 -6.25 -10.46 -12.21
CA SER A 50 -5.95 -11.63 -11.37
C SER A 50 -7.00 -12.75 -11.42
N VAL A 51 -8.24 -12.45 -11.80
CA VAL A 51 -9.33 -13.44 -11.85
C VAL A 51 -10.02 -13.37 -13.20
N THR A 52 -10.21 -14.54 -13.81
CA THR A 52 -10.93 -14.68 -15.08
C THR A 52 -12.33 -15.21 -14.82
N VAL A 53 -13.33 -14.37 -15.05
CA VAL A 53 -14.74 -14.77 -15.08
C VAL A 53 -15.13 -14.92 -16.54
N GLU A 54 -15.38 -16.14 -16.98
CA GLU A 54 -15.52 -16.46 -18.41
C GLU A 54 -16.88 -16.01 -18.99
N ASP A 55 -17.94 -16.07 -18.19
CA ASP A 55 -19.32 -15.83 -18.62
C ASP A 55 -19.77 -14.35 -18.57
N VAL A 56 -18.80 -13.42 -18.54
CA VAL A 56 -19.10 -11.98 -18.53
C VAL A 56 -19.39 -11.48 -19.94
N VAL A 57 -20.61 -10.97 -20.13
CA VAL A 57 -21.07 -10.35 -21.39
C VAL A 57 -21.34 -8.84 -21.21
N PHE A 58 -21.54 -8.40 -19.97
CA PHE A 58 -21.79 -7.01 -19.62
C PHE A 58 -20.77 -6.55 -18.58
N VAL A 59 -20.06 -5.47 -18.88
CA VAL A 59 -19.14 -4.81 -17.94
C VAL A 59 -19.68 -3.42 -17.64
N VAL A 60 -19.80 -3.09 -16.36
CA VAL A 60 -20.09 -1.72 -15.90
C VAL A 60 -18.85 -1.21 -15.19
N ASP A 61 -18.21 -0.19 -15.77
CA ASP A 61 -16.95 0.36 -15.30
C ASP A 61 -17.18 1.72 -14.65
N SER A 62 -16.89 1.82 -13.35
CA SER A 62 -16.99 3.07 -12.58
C SER A 62 -15.94 4.11 -12.97
N GLY A 63 -14.89 3.72 -13.70
CA GLY A 63 -13.76 4.60 -14.02
C GLY A 63 -12.83 4.90 -12.85
N LEU A 64 -13.03 4.23 -11.71
CA LEU A 64 -12.21 4.40 -10.52
C LEU A 64 -11.51 3.10 -10.13
N MET A 65 -10.38 3.24 -9.43
CA MET A 65 -9.69 2.16 -8.74
C MET A 65 -9.12 2.65 -7.43
N LYS A 66 -8.90 1.72 -6.50
CA LYS A 66 -8.19 1.99 -5.26
C LYS A 66 -6.75 1.52 -5.41
N ALA A 67 -5.78 2.42 -5.24
CA ALA A 67 -4.37 2.12 -5.48
C ALA A 67 -3.50 2.66 -4.34
N GLN A 68 -2.39 1.97 -4.09
CA GLN A 68 -1.36 2.47 -3.18
C GLN A 68 -0.57 3.59 -3.86
N GLN A 69 -0.40 4.68 -3.12
CA GLN A 69 0.38 5.85 -3.48
C GLN A 69 1.47 6.08 -2.45
N TYR A 70 2.59 6.61 -2.90
CA TYR A 70 3.71 6.96 -2.04
C TYR A 70 4.15 8.39 -2.28
N ASN A 71 4.13 9.19 -1.21
CA ASN A 71 4.63 10.54 -1.21
C ASN A 71 6.04 10.57 -0.62
N ALA A 72 7.05 10.58 -1.50
CA ALA A 72 8.47 10.61 -1.10
C ALA A 72 8.88 11.88 -0.34
N GLU A 73 8.18 13.01 -0.53
CA GLU A 73 8.46 14.25 0.18
C GLU A 73 8.11 14.13 1.66
N ARG A 74 6.96 13.51 1.95
CA ARG A 74 6.45 13.29 3.30
C ARG A 74 6.85 11.94 3.91
N ASN A 75 7.44 11.06 3.11
CA ASN A 75 7.71 9.66 3.45
C ASN A 75 6.46 8.92 3.95
N LEU A 76 5.34 9.07 3.24
CA LEU A 76 4.05 8.48 3.62
C LEU A 76 3.46 7.66 2.48
N SER A 77 3.02 6.45 2.80
CA SER A 77 2.19 5.63 1.91
C SER A 77 0.72 5.78 2.28
N SER A 78 -0.12 5.95 1.28
CA SER A 78 -1.57 6.03 1.42
C SER A 78 -2.24 5.10 0.41
N ILE A 79 -3.50 4.76 0.67
CA ILE A 79 -4.34 4.05 -0.30
C ILE A 79 -5.49 4.98 -0.67
N GLU A 80 -5.55 5.38 -1.93
CA GLU A 80 -6.44 6.44 -2.41
C GLU A 80 -7.30 5.94 -3.57
N TYR A 81 -8.49 6.53 -3.72
CA TYR A 81 -9.31 6.34 -4.91
C TYR A 81 -8.79 7.24 -6.02
N MET A 82 -8.58 6.66 -7.19
CA MET A 82 -8.01 7.35 -8.34
C MET A 82 -8.78 6.99 -9.61
N PRO A 83 -8.81 7.89 -10.61
CA PRO A 83 -9.23 7.53 -11.96
C PRO A 83 -8.39 6.38 -12.52
N VAL A 84 -9.01 5.52 -13.32
CA VAL A 84 -8.32 4.48 -14.07
C VAL A 84 -7.57 5.07 -15.26
N SER A 85 -6.60 4.34 -15.82
CA SER A 85 -5.99 4.71 -17.11
C SER A 85 -6.85 4.26 -18.29
N LYS A 86 -6.58 4.79 -19.49
CA LYS A 86 -7.20 4.32 -20.74
C LYS A 86 -6.92 2.83 -20.95
N ALA A 87 -5.70 2.37 -20.67
CA ALA A 87 -5.33 0.96 -20.74
C ALA A 87 -6.22 0.10 -19.83
N ASN A 88 -6.50 0.52 -18.59
CA ASN A 88 -7.39 -0.22 -17.68
C ASN A 88 -8.83 -0.26 -18.23
N ALA A 89 -9.38 0.86 -18.68
CA ALA A 89 -10.72 0.91 -19.25
C ALA A 89 -10.85 -0.02 -20.49
N ILE A 90 -9.83 -0.04 -21.35
CA ILE A 90 -9.76 -0.94 -22.51
C ILE A 90 -9.68 -2.42 -22.08
N GLN A 91 -8.88 -2.74 -21.05
CA GLN A 91 -8.79 -4.10 -20.50
C GLN A 91 -10.14 -4.54 -19.92
N ARG A 92 -10.81 -3.68 -19.16
CA ARG A 92 -12.15 -3.92 -18.61
C ARG A 92 -13.17 -4.17 -19.72
N ARG A 93 -13.16 -3.36 -20.78
CA ARG A 93 -14.00 -3.58 -21.97
C ARG A 93 -13.75 -4.96 -22.58
N GLY A 94 -12.49 -5.39 -22.67
CA GLY A 94 -12.10 -6.70 -23.19
C GLY A 94 -12.67 -7.88 -22.40
N ARG A 95 -13.06 -7.70 -21.13
CA ARG A 95 -13.68 -8.75 -20.31
C ARG A 95 -15.09 -9.12 -20.79
N ALA A 96 -15.82 -8.21 -21.43
CA ALA A 96 -17.17 -8.46 -21.95
C ALA A 96 -17.20 -9.29 -23.25
N GLY A 97 -16.08 -9.36 -23.97
CA GLY A 97 -16.02 -9.92 -25.33
C GLY A 97 -15.40 -11.32 -25.44
N ARG A 98 -15.30 -12.07 -24.34
CA ARG A 98 -14.55 -13.34 -24.33
C ARG A 98 -15.26 -14.51 -25.00
N LEU A 99 -16.54 -14.72 -24.67
CA LEU A 99 -17.31 -15.86 -25.19
C LEU A 99 -18.22 -15.48 -26.37
N ARG A 100 -18.68 -14.23 -26.40
CA ARG A 100 -19.63 -13.71 -27.39
C ARG A 100 -19.57 -12.18 -27.43
N PRO A 101 -20.16 -11.53 -28.44
CA PRO A 101 -20.30 -10.08 -28.45
C PRO A 101 -20.93 -9.59 -27.15
N GLY A 102 -20.27 -8.63 -26.50
CA GLY A 102 -20.68 -8.08 -25.23
C GLY A 102 -20.65 -6.56 -25.21
N VAL A 103 -21.12 -5.97 -24.11
CA VAL A 103 -21.25 -4.53 -23.94
C VAL A 103 -20.47 -4.07 -22.72
N ALA A 104 -19.66 -3.04 -22.89
CA ALA A 104 -19.00 -2.33 -21.80
C ALA A 104 -19.59 -0.93 -21.65
N VAL A 105 -20.08 -0.61 -20.46
CA VAL A 105 -20.63 0.69 -20.11
C VAL A 105 -19.65 1.38 -19.17
N HIS A 106 -19.05 2.47 -19.64
CA HIS A 106 -18.17 3.31 -18.83
C HIS A 106 -18.98 4.45 -18.21
N LEU A 107 -18.90 4.63 -16.89
CA LEU A 107 -19.65 5.64 -16.13
C LEU A 107 -18.97 7.02 -16.14
N PHE A 108 -18.34 7.38 -17.26
CA PHE A 108 -17.70 8.67 -17.48
C PHE A 108 -17.88 9.08 -18.96
N PRO A 109 -17.97 10.40 -19.24
CA PRO A 109 -18.17 10.88 -20.60
C PRO A 109 -16.92 10.64 -21.47
N ARG A 110 -17.08 10.75 -22.78
CA ARG A 110 -15.97 10.61 -23.74
C ARG A 110 -14.83 11.59 -23.47
N THR A 111 -15.17 12.83 -23.12
CA THR A 111 -14.19 13.85 -22.68
C THR A 111 -13.43 13.42 -21.43
N GLY A 112 -14.10 12.71 -20.52
CA GLY A 112 -13.47 12.09 -19.35
C GLY A 112 -12.46 11.02 -19.74
N PHE A 113 -12.82 10.15 -20.69
CA PHE A 113 -11.90 9.12 -21.23
C PHE A 113 -10.67 9.73 -21.90
N GLU A 114 -10.87 10.77 -22.72
CA GLU A 114 -9.80 11.47 -23.43
C GLU A 114 -8.81 12.14 -22.46
N ALA A 115 -9.31 12.62 -21.31
CA ALA A 115 -8.50 13.21 -20.23
C ALA A 115 -7.77 12.18 -19.34
N LEU A 116 -8.05 10.88 -19.46
CA LEU A 116 -7.34 9.84 -18.68
C LEU A 116 -5.89 9.70 -19.17
N GLN A 117 -5.01 9.30 -18.25
CA GLN A 117 -3.65 8.89 -18.63
C GLN A 117 -3.71 7.61 -19.47
N ASP A 118 -2.80 7.46 -20.42
CA ASP A 118 -2.79 6.29 -21.32
C ASP A 118 -2.53 4.99 -20.56
N SER A 119 -1.61 5.01 -19.61
CA SER A 119 -1.24 3.89 -18.74
C SER A 119 -1.15 4.33 -17.28
N THR A 120 -1.24 3.37 -16.37
CA THR A 120 -1.02 3.62 -14.94
C THR A 120 0.45 3.88 -14.66
N VAL A 121 0.74 4.82 -13.76
CA VAL A 121 2.09 5.03 -13.24
C VAL A 121 2.69 3.72 -12.72
N SER A 122 3.93 3.44 -13.11
CA SER A 122 4.67 2.23 -12.74
C SER A 122 4.77 2.07 -11.23
N GLU A 123 4.71 0.82 -10.76
CA GLU A 123 4.80 0.49 -9.33
C GLU A 123 6.08 1.02 -8.68
N MET A 124 7.19 0.99 -9.42
CA MET A 124 8.50 1.51 -9.01
C MET A 124 8.46 3.00 -8.60
N GLN A 125 7.53 3.79 -9.14
CA GLN A 125 7.42 5.22 -8.87
C GLN A 125 6.42 5.57 -7.76
N ARG A 126 5.62 4.60 -7.29
CA ARG A 126 4.46 4.84 -6.40
C ARG A 126 4.42 3.96 -5.16
N VAL A 127 5.43 3.13 -4.94
CA VAL A 127 5.59 2.26 -3.76
C VAL A 127 6.95 2.55 -3.09
N PRO A 128 7.06 2.40 -1.76
CA PRO A 128 8.35 2.42 -1.07
C PRO A 128 9.35 1.39 -1.63
N LEU A 129 10.65 1.68 -1.54
CA LEU A 129 11.71 0.95 -2.28
C LEU A 129 12.70 0.20 -1.36
N GLU A 130 12.39 0.03 -0.08
CA GLU A 130 13.27 -0.57 0.93
C GLU A 130 13.69 -1.99 0.53
N GLU A 131 12.74 -2.82 0.14
CA GLU A 131 12.99 -4.20 -0.29
C GLU A 131 13.84 -4.25 -1.56
N VAL A 132 13.50 -3.44 -2.56
CA VAL A 132 14.25 -3.36 -3.83
C VAL A 132 15.69 -2.91 -3.58
N CYS A 133 15.88 -1.86 -2.78
CA CYS A 133 17.21 -1.34 -2.46
C CYS A 133 18.05 -2.36 -1.69
N LEU A 134 17.45 -3.11 -0.76
CA LEU A 134 18.13 -4.16 -0.03
C LEU A 134 18.57 -5.31 -0.95
N GLN A 135 17.69 -5.74 -1.86
CA GLN A 135 18.01 -6.79 -2.84
C GLN A 135 19.14 -6.36 -3.78
N LEU A 136 19.11 -5.13 -4.29
CA LEU A 136 20.19 -4.62 -5.15
C LEU A 136 21.54 -4.60 -4.41
N LYS A 137 21.56 -4.18 -3.15
CA LYS A 137 22.78 -4.24 -2.32
C LYS A 137 23.25 -5.67 -2.09
N ALA A 138 22.34 -6.63 -1.90
CA ALA A 138 22.66 -8.05 -1.78
C ALA A 138 23.23 -8.65 -3.08
N LEU A 139 22.83 -8.13 -4.24
CA LEU A 139 23.37 -8.49 -5.55
C LEU A 139 24.73 -7.82 -5.85
N GLY A 140 25.28 -7.01 -4.94
CA GLY A 140 26.56 -6.33 -5.13
C GLY A 140 26.47 -5.01 -5.90
N VAL A 141 25.29 -4.38 -5.98
CA VAL A 141 25.16 -3.05 -6.57
C VAL A 141 25.63 -1.99 -5.59
N ASP A 142 26.76 -1.34 -5.88
CA ASP A 142 27.34 -0.31 -5.01
C ASP A 142 26.45 0.94 -4.90
N ASN A 143 26.06 1.51 -6.03
CA ASN A 143 25.26 2.74 -6.08
C ASN A 143 23.86 2.45 -6.64
N VAL A 144 22.92 2.25 -5.71
CA VAL A 144 21.52 1.92 -6.00
C VAL A 144 20.80 3.05 -6.75
N ASP A 145 21.05 4.31 -6.41
CA ASP A 145 20.43 5.47 -7.09
C ASP A 145 20.87 5.52 -8.56
N ARG A 146 22.16 5.39 -8.84
CA ARG A 146 22.69 5.35 -10.21
C ARG A 146 22.14 4.17 -10.99
N PHE A 147 21.98 3.01 -10.35
CA PHE A 147 21.42 1.82 -11.00
C PHE A 147 19.95 2.01 -11.36
N LEU A 148 19.12 2.46 -10.40
CA LEU A 148 17.67 2.63 -10.60
C LEU A 148 17.32 3.75 -11.59
N ARG A 149 18.18 4.76 -11.75
CA ARG A 149 18.02 5.77 -12.81
C ARG A 149 18.06 5.21 -14.23
N ARG A 150 18.59 4.00 -14.42
CA ARG A 150 18.66 3.32 -15.73
C ARG A 150 17.42 2.45 -16.01
N ALA A 151 16.49 2.33 -15.07
CA ALA A 151 15.24 1.61 -15.28
C ALA A 151 14.37 2.32 -16.34
N ILE A 152 13.48 1.55 -16.99
CA ILE A 152 12.52 2.07 -17.99
C ILE A 152 11.73 3.25 -17.41
N ASP A 153 11.18 3.05 -16.20
CA ASP A 153 10.51 4.08 -15.42
C ASP A 153 11.30 4.32 -14.13
N ALA A 154 12.29 5.19 -14.19
CA ALA A 154 13.13 5.51 -13.03
C ALA A 154 12.30 6.05 -11.83
N PRO A 155 12.58 5.61 -10.60
CA PRO A 155 11.93 6.13 -9.41
C PRO A 155 12.38 7.56 -9.10
N ARG A 156 11.61 8.26 -8.25
CA ARG A 156 12.04 9.57 -7.72
C ARG A 156 13.31 9.40 -6.88
N PRO A 157 14.37 10.21 -7.07
CA PRO A 157 15.61 10.09 -6.31
C PRO A 157 15.39 10.15 -4.79
N ARG A 158 14.44 10.96 -4.33
CA ARG A 158 14.06 11.04 -2.91
C ARG A 158 13.47 9.75 -2.36
N ALA A 159 12.74 8.98 -3.16
CA ALA A 159 12.21 7.68 -2.74
C ALA A 159 13.36 6.68 -2.48
N VAL A 160 14.37 6.69 -3.34
CA VAL A 160 15.59 5.87 -3.16
C VAL A 160 16.36 6.31 -1.92
N ALA A 161 16.54 7.63 -1.72
CA ALA A 161 17.21 8.16 -0.54
C ALA A 161 16.49 7.78 0.76
N ASN A 162 15.15 7.87 0.80
CA ASN A 162 14.35 7.45 1.95
C ASN A 162 14.52 5.95 2.25
N ALA A 163 14.51 5.10 1.20
CA ALA A 163 14.72 3.67 1.34
C ALA A 163 16.11 3.31 1.89
N VAL A 164 17.17 3.96 1.39
CA VAL A 164 18.53 3.77 1.91
C VAL A 164 18.62 4.22 3.37
N TYR A 165 18.08 5.39 3.70
CA TYR A 165 18.05 5.91 5.07
C TYR A 165 17.30 4.97 6.03
N PHE A 166 16.17 4.42 5.60
CA PHE A 166 15.42 3.43 6.35
C PHE A 166 16.25 2.17 6.61
N LEU A 167 16.92 1.63 5.59
CA LEU A 167 17.74 0.43 5.73
C LEU A 167 18.96 0.66 6.63
N GLN A 168 19.54 1.86 6.64
CA GLN A 168 20.57 2.25 7.60
C GLN A 168 20.02 2.29 9.03
N THR A 169 18.81 2.84 9.21
CA THR A 169 18.13 2.91 10.51
C THR A 169 17.78 1.51 11.05
N VAL A 170 17.37 0.60 10.17
CA VAL A 170 17.16 -0.83 10.51
C VAL A 170 18.49 -1.53 10.81
N GLY A 171 19.63 -0.99 10.39
CA GLY A 171 20.95 -1.61 10.50
C GLY A 171 21.20 -2.66 9.42
N ALA A 172 20.38 -2.70 8.36
CA ALA A 172 20.62 -3.55 7.20
C ALA A 172 21.79 -3.03 6.35
N LEU A 173 21.94 -1.70 6.28
CA LEU A 173 23.09 -1.02 5.67
C LEU A 173 23.91 -0.30 6.73
N SER A 174 25.19 -0.11 6.48
CA SER A 174 26.07 0.67 7.33
C SER A 174 25.72 2.17 7.28
N PRO A 175 25.93 2.92 8.37
CA PRO A 175 25.49 4.32 8.49
C PRO A 175 26.36 5.30 7.70
N ASP A 176 27.48 4.85 7.13
CA ASP A 176 28.35 5.67 6.31
C ASP A 176 27.76 5.91 4.91
N ARG A 177 28.36 6.83 4.17
CA ARG A 177 27.87 7.23 2.84
C ARG A 177 27.92 6.11 1.80
N GLN A 178 28.75 5.09 1.97
CA GLN A 178 28.82 3.97 1.02
C GLN A 178 27.62 3.03 1.21
N ALA A 179 27.01 3.03 2.41
CA ALA A 179 25.86 2.21 2.76
C ALA A 179 26.10 0.74 2.37
N LEU A 180 27.19 0.18 2.87
CA LEU A 180 27.61 -1.20 2.64
C LEU A 180 26.62 -2.15 3.32
N LEU A 181 26.45 -3.33 2.70
CA LEU A 181 25.55 -4.34 3.23
C LEU A 181 26.16 -4.98 4.49
N THR A 182 25.42 -4.97 5.59
CA THR A 182 25.86 -5.59 6.85
C THR A 182 25.54 -7.09 6.89
N ASN A 183 26.10 -7.82 7.86
CA ASN A 183 25.71 -9.22 8.10
C ASN A 183 24.21 -9.37 8.41
N LEU A 184 23.61 -8.39 9.11
CA LEU A 184 22.17 -8.34 9.33
C LEU A 184 21.44 -8.15 7.99
N GLY A 185 21.86 -7.18 7.18
CA GLY A 185 21.30 -6.93 5.86
C GLY A 185 21.35 -8.14 4.94
N GLN A 186 22.46 -8.88 4.93
CA GLN A 186 22.59 -10.14 4.18
C GLN A 186 21.57 -11.19 4.61
N ARG A 187 21.27 -11.27 5.92
CA ARG A 187 20.26 -12.21 6.44
C ARG A 187 18.85 -11.76 6.10
N LEU A 188 18.56 -10.46 6.21
CA LEU A 188 17.27 -9.87 5.86
C LEU A 188 16.97 -10.02 4.36
N ALA A 189 17.96 -9.82 3.49
CA ALA A 189 17.78 -9.96 2.04
C ALA A 189 17.40 -11.38 1.61
N LYS A 190 17.72 -12.40 2.42
CA LYS A 190 17.34 -13.80 2.15
C LYS A 190 15.93 -14.15 2.62
N MET A 191 15.25 -13.26 3.35
CA MET A 191 13.89 -13.49 3.84
C MET A 191 12.87 -12.86 2.90
N PRO A 192 11.76 -13.54 2.56
CA PRO A 192 10.66 -12.96 1.79
C PRO A 192 9.77 -12.09 2.69
N LEU A 193 10.38 -11.16 3.43
CA LEU A 193 9.73 -10.29 4.40
C LEU A 193 10.28 -8.87 4.28
N HIS A 194 9.43 -7.89 4.57
CA HIS A 194 9.86 -6.51 4.73
C HIS A 194 10.99 -6.40 5.78
N PRO A 195 12.06 -5.59 5.58
CA PRO A 195 13.27 -5.61 6.42
C PRO A 195 13.01 -5.38 7.91
N ALA A 196 12.03 -4.54 8.27
CA ALA A 196 11.62 -4.35 9.66
C ALA A 196 11.01 -5.61 10.29
N LEU A 197 10.17 -6.33 9.54
CA LEU A 197 9.54 -7.57 10.02
C LEU A 197 10.56 -8.70 10.12
N GLY A 198 11.48 -8.80 9.14
CA GLY A 198 12.59 -9.74 9.21
C GLY A 198 13.50 -9.50 10.42
N LYS A 199 13.81 -8.23 10.72
CA LYS A 199 14.60 -7.87 11.91
C LYS A 199 13.87 -8.23 13.19
N MET A 200 12.56 -7.95 13.25
CA MET A 200 11.73 -8.34 14.40
C MET A 200 11.77 -9.85 14.63
N LEU A 201 11.65 -10.65 13.57
CA LEU A 201 11.73 -12.12 13.64
C LEU A 201 13.09 -12.61 14.16
N LEU A 202 14.19 -12.06 13.62
CA LEU A 202 15.55 -12.40 14.06
C LEU A 202 15.79 -12.06 15.54
N LEU A 203 15.35 -10.87 15.98
CA LEU A 203 15.45 -10.49 17.38
C LEU A 203 14.58 -11.37 18.27
N GLY A 204 13.38 -11.75 17.83
CA GLY A 204 12.52 -12.69 18.54
C GLY A 204 13.19 -14.05 18.76
N ALA A 205 13.95 -14.54 17.79
CA ALA A 205 14.74 -15.76 17.94
C ALA A 205 15.89 -15.60 18.95
N VAL A 206 16.65 -14.50 18.87
CA VAL A 206 17.78 -14.23 19.78
C VAL A 206 17.32 -14.03 21.22
N LEU A 207 16.16 -13.40 21.43
CA LEU A 207 15.59 -13.12 22.76
C LEU A 207 14.76 -14.28 23.32
N GLY A 208 14.64 -15.41 22.61
CA GLY A 208 13.90 -16.59 23.06
C GLY A 208 12.37 -16.45 23.04
N VAL A 209 11.82 -15.46 22.32
CA VAL A 209 10.37 -15.16 22.23
C VAL A 209 9.82 -15.35 20.81
N LEU A 210 10.33 -16.35 20.09
CA LEU A 210 10.04 -16.55 18.67
C LEU A 210 8.55 -16.81 18.40
N GLY A 211 7.84 -17.59 19.23
CA GLY A 211 6.43 -17.97 18.97
C GLY A 211 5.49 -16.77 18.84
N PRO A 212 5.39 -15.89 19.87
CA PRO A 212 4.57 -14.68 19.79
C PRO A 212 5.02 -13.72 18.68
N VAL A 213 6.33 -13.56 18.50
CA VAL A 213 6.88 -12.67 17.45
C VAL A 213 6.56 -13.18 16.05
N ALA A 214 6.72 -14.47 15.80
CA ALA A 214 6.38 -15.09 14.51
C ALA A 214 4.88 -14.93 14.20
N THR A 215 4.02 -15.06 15.22
CA THR A 215 2.59 -14.81 15.08
C THR A 215 2.31 -13.35 14.69
N ALA A 216 2.96 -12.38 15.36
CA ALA A 216 2.82 -10.97 15.04
C ALA A 216 3.36 -10.64 13.63
N VAL A 217 4.52 -11.17 13.26
CA VAL A 217 5.09 -11.06 11.90
C VAL A 217 4.13 -11.62 10.86
N ALA A 218 3.55 -12.80 11.12
CA ALA A 218 2.60 -13.41 10.20
C ALA A 218 1.35 -12.54 10.01
N VAL A 219 0.79 -11.98 11.08
CA VAL A 219 -0.38 -11.10 11.00
C VAL A 219 -0.08 -9.77 10.31
N LEU A 220 1.10 -9.18 10.54
CA LEU A 220 1.49 -7.89 9.95
C LEU A 220 1.99 -8.01 8.50
N GLY A 221 2.68 -9.09 8.16
CA GLY A 221 3.25 -9.34 6.84
C GLY A 221 2.28 -10.02 5.87
N SER A 222 1.23 -10.68 6.39
CA SER A 222 0.20 -11.31 5.57
C SER A 222 -1.15 -10.62 5.74
N ARG A 223 -2.19 -11.20 5.12
CA ARG A 223 -3.54 -10.67 5.24
C ARG A 223 -4.04 -10.88 6.66
N SER A 224 -4.68 -9.85 7.21
CA SER A 224 -5.37 -9.95 8.49
C SER A 224 -6.31 -11.17 8.52
N PRO A 225 -6.26 -12.01 9.57
CA PRO A 225 -7.15 -13.16 9.70
C PRO A 225 -8.60 -12.76 9.97
N TYR A 226 -8.85 -11.49 10.31
CA TYR A 226 -10.20 -10.98 10.51
C TYR A 226 -10.92 -10.85 9.15
N THR A 227 -11.88 -11.74 8.91
CA THR A 227 -12.78 -11.64 7.77
C THR A 227 -13.91 -10.68 8.10
N VAL A 228 -14.06 -9.65 7.27
CA VAL A 228 -15.23 -8.79 7.34
C VAL A 228 -16.37 -9.53 6.66
N SER A 229 -17.23 -10.18 7.45
CA SER A 229 -18.52 -10.67 6.95
C SER A 229 -19.46 -9.48 6.77
N LEU A 230 -20.20 -9.44 5.67
CA LEU A 230 -21.01 -8.28 5.27
C LEU A 230 -22.06 -7.87 6.30
N ASN A 231 -22.70 -8.87 6.92
CA ASN A 231 -23.66 -8.65 8.01
C ASN A 231 -23.01 -7.89 9.18
N THR A 232 -21.73 -8.12 9.44
CA THR A 232 -20.97 -7.42 10.48
C THR A 232 -20.46 -6.07 10.00
N ALA A 233 -20.13 -5.90 8.71
CA ALA A 233 -19.67 -4.63 8.14
C ALA A 233 -20.78 -3.55 8.16
N GLU A 234 -22.00 -3.93 7.75
CA GLU A 234 -23.18 -3.07 7.83
C GLU A 234 -23.52 -2.76 9.30
N ALA A 235 -23.42 -3.74 10.19
CA ALA A 235 -23.59 -3.54 11.63
C ALA A 235 -22.51 -2.60 12.22
N GLN A 236 -21.25 -2.70 11.75
CA GLN A 236 -20.15 -1.84 12.19
C GLN A 236 -20.31 -0.41 11.66
N GLN A 237 -20.73 -0.24 10.40
CA GLN A 237 -21.02 1.06 9.78
C GLN A 237 -22.25 1.73 10.39
N GLN A 238 -23.29 0.96 10.71
CA GLN A 238 -24.44 1.46 11.47
C GLN A 238 -24.06 1.82 12.90
N ARG A 239 -23.15 1.08 13.53
CA ARG A 239 -22.61 1.42 14.87
C ARG A 239 -21.78 2.70 14.84
N THR A 240 -20.92 2.90 13.84
CA THR A 240 -20.14 4.14 13.71
C THR A 240 -20.99 5.32 13.27
N ALA A 241 -22.04 5.11 12.46
CA ALA A 241 -23.00 6.16 12.11
C ALA A 241 -23.93 6.53 13.29
N ARG A 242 -24.19 5.61 14.23
CA ARG A 242 -24.98 5.85 15.45
C ARG A 242 -24.16 6.43 16.61
N GLN A 243 -22.84 6.53 16.50
CA GLN A 243 -22.04 7.23 17.50
C GLN A 243 -22.29 8.74 17.40
N PRO A 244 -22.75 9.41 18.47
CA PRO A 244 -22.89 10.86 18.45
C PRO A 244 -21.50 11.48 18.25
N ARG A 245 -21.39 12.38 17.26
CA ARG A 245 -20.17 13.18 17.07
C ARG A 245 -19.84 13.85 18.40
N PRO A 246 -18.58 13.81 18.88
CA PRO A 246 -18.21 14.50 20.11
C PRO A 246 -18.59 15.98 19.97
N SER A 247 -19.42 16.46 20.89
CA SER A 247 -19.83 17.85 20.96
C SER A 247 -18.60 18.71 21.24
N HIS A 248 -18.04 19.33 20.21
CA HIS A 248 -17.11 20.43 20.41
C HIS A 248 -17.84 21.51 21.22
N PRO A 249 -17.27 22.01 22.33
CA PRO A 249 -17.87 23.11 23.06
C PRO A 249 -17.90 24.33 22.14
N ARG A 250 -19.10 24.79 21.80
CA ARG A 250 -19.31 26.06 21.10
C ARG A 250 -18.78 27.18 22.00
N ARG A 251 -17.56 27.66 21.74
CA ARG A 251 -17.17 29.00 22.18
C ARG A 251 -18.04 29.98 21.41
N SER A 252 -19.04 30.55 22.09
CA SER A 252 -19.83 31.68 21.61
C SER A 252 -18.90 32.89 21.42
N LEU A 253 -18.46 33.13 20.18
CA LEU A 253 -17.98 34.46 19.82
C LEU A 253 -19.20 35.39 19.78
N GLN A 254 -19.37 36.18 20.85
CA GLN A 254 -20.24 37.35 20.83
C GLN A 254 -19.60 38.40 19.91
N ILE A 255 -20.11 38.54 18.69
CA ILE A 255 -19.80 39.66 17.81
C ILE A 255 -20.75 40.80 18.21
N ARG A 256 -20.20 41.88 18.76
CA ARG A 256 -20.93 43.15 18.99
C ARG A 256 -21.29 43.78 17.63
N PRO A 257 -22.50 44.33 17.46
CA PRO A 257 -22.87 45.00 16.22
C PRO A 257 -22.27 46.41 16.19
N HIS A 258 -21.43 46.71 15.19
CA HIS A 258 -21.14 48.08 14.80
C HIS A 258 -21.93 48.47 13.55
N ARG A 259 -22.32 49.74 13.54
CA ARG A 259 -23.32 50.41 12.70
C ARG A 259 -22.98 50.41 11.19
N ARG A 260 -24.06 50.58 10.42
CA ARG A 260 -24.18 50.74 8.96
C ARG A 260 -23.16 51.71 8.34
N ALA A 261 -22.70 51.37 7.13
CA ALA A 261 -22.52 52.32 6.02
C ALA A 261 -22.64 51.56 4.68
N THR A 262 -22.96 52.33 3.65
CA THR A 262 -23.66 52.00 2.41
C THR A 262 -22.80 51.58 1.21
N SER A 263 -23.51 51.03 0.22
CA SER A 263 -23.32 51.13 -1.25
C SER A 263 -22.31 50.25 -1.98
N SER A 264 -22.89 49.45 -2.90
CA SER A 264 -22.53 49.21 -4.31
C SER A 264 -21.17 48.60 -4.66
N SER A 265 -21.19 47.36 -5.16
CA SER A 265 -20.96 47.04 -6.59
C SER A 265 -20.46 45.59 -6.79
N CYS A 266 -21.00 44.93 -7.81
CA CYS A 266 -20.50 43.70 -8.43
C CYS A 266 -19.05 43.84 -8.93
N ALA A 267 -18.25 42.76 -8.79
CA ALA A 267 -17.21 42.30 -9.73
C ALA A 267 -16.67 40.93 -9.27
N VAL A 268 -16.96 39.84 -10.00
CA VAL A 268 -16.06 39.17 -10.95
C VAL A 268 -14.74 38.68 -10.31
N TRP A 269 -14.63 37.36 -10.15
CA TRP A 269 -13.42 36.66 -9.73
C TRP A 269 -12.50 36.41 -10.94
N SER A 270 -11.38 37.13 -10.99
CA SER A 270 -10.27 36.87 -11.90
C SER A 270 -9.01 36.55 -11.11
N ARG A 271 -8.33 35.46 -11.50
CA ARG A 271 -7.06 34.96 -10.94
C ARG A 271 -5.93 35.99 -11.00
N PRO A 272 -4.91 35.87 -10.13
CA PRO A 272 -3.55 36.23 -10.52
C PRO A 272 -2.54 35.09 -10.32
N GLY A 273 -1.67 34.94 -11.31
CA GLY A 273 -0.38 34.24 -11.25
C GLY A 273 0.76 35.12 -10.71
N PRO A 274 2.03 34.74 -10.89
CA PRO A 274 3.04 34.75 -9.81
C PRO A 274 4.10 35.88 -9.85
N HIS A 275 5.04 35.81 -8.88
CA HIS A 275 6.22 36.65 -8.58
C HIS A 275 5.92 37.80 -7.60
N SER A 276 6.62 38.03 -6.50
CA SER A 276 8.07 38.00 -6.27
C SER A 276 8.42 38.03 -4.76
N LEU A 277 9.67 37.65 -4.47
CA LEU A 277 10.36 37.48 -3.18
C LEU A 277 10.59 38.81 -2.42
N LEU A 278 10.72 38.74 -1.08
CA LEU A 278 11.70 39.44 -0.20
C LEU A 278 11.47 39.06 1.30
N PRO A 279 12.42 39.30 2.26
CA PRO A 279 13.02 38.27 3.13
C PRO A 279 12.66 38.39 4.66
N PRO A 280 13.28 37.62 5.59
CA PRO A 280 12.68 37.27 6.89
C PRO A 280 12.99 38.22 8.04
N VAL A 281 12.07 38.32 8.99
CA VAL A 281 12.22 39.05 10.26
C VAL A 281 12.78 38.12 11.33
N GLN A 282 13.93 38.51 11.89
CA GLN A 282 14.53 37.96 13.10
C GLN A 282 13.75 38.41 14.34
N ILE A 283 13.53 37.51 15.30
CA ILE A 283 13.23 37.88 16.69
C ILE A 283 14.27 37.17 17.56
N SER A 284 15.17 37.98 18.12
CA SER A 284 16.17 37.60 19.11
C SER A 284 15.65 37.87 20.52
N GLY A 285 15.92 36.91 21.41
CA GLY A 285 16.46 37.18 22.76
C GLY A 285 15.48 37.59 23.85
N LEU A 286 15.19 36.64 24.74
CA LEU A 286 15.30 36.83 26.19
C LEU A 286 15.68 35.46 26.79
N GLY A 287 16.89 35.38 27.33
CA GLY A 287 17.43 34.21 28.01
C GLY A 287 17.67 34.51 29.50
N THR A 288 17.61 33.46 30.31
CA THR A 288 18.24 33.18 31.63
C THR A 288 17.38 32.08 32.30
N ALA A 289 17.86 31.07 33.02
CA ALA A 289 19.20 30.62 33.37
C ALA A 289 19.09 29.17 33.93
N LEU A 290 20.14 28.37 33.72
CA LEU A 290 20.76 27.40 34.64
C LEU A 290 19.93 26.36 35.42
N LEU A 291 20.16 25.07 35.12
CA LEU A 291 20.74 24.10 36.07
C LEU A 291 21.23 22.83 35.34
N GLN A 292 22.54 22.61 35.41
CA GLN A 292 23.22 21.34 35.08
C GLN A 292 22.97 20.32 36.20
N GLN A 293 22.80 19.04 35.88
CA GLN A 293 23.79 17.98 36.18
C GLN A 293 23.37 16.62 35.57
N PRO A 294 24.34 15.75 35.18
CA PRO A 294 24.11 14.47 34.50
C PRO A 294 24.18 13.27 35.46
N CYS A 295 23.51 12.15 35.12
CA CYS A 295 23.70 10.88 35.82
C CYS A 295 24.31 9.83 34.89
N ARG A 296 25.61 9.59 35.08
CA ARG A 296 26.36 8.40 34.63
C ARG A 296 25.93 7.21 35.48
N LYS A 297 25.70 6.04 34.85
CA LYS A 297 26.07 4.75 35.45
C LYS A 297 26.64 3.81 34.38
N SER A 298 27.92 3.51 34.59
CA SER A 298 28.74 2.47 33.97
C SER A 298 28.30 1.07 34.42
N TRP A 299 28.44 0.08 33.55
CA TRP A 299 28.65 -1.32 33.93
C TRP A 299 29.84 -1.88 33.16
N THR A 300 30.78 -2.44 33.91
CA THR A 300 32.05 -3.03 33.49
C THR A 300 31.93 -4.55 33.28
N HIS A 301 32.84 -5.03 32.44
CA HIS A 301 33.22 -6.40 32.08
C HIS A 301 32.81 -7.58 32.97
N GLY A 302 32.44 -8.68 32.30
CA GLY A 302 32.61 -10.06 32.74
C GLY A 302 32.92 -10.95 31.54
N SER A 303 34.14 -11.48 31.50
CA SER A 303 34.69 -12.39 30.50
C SER A 303 34.42 -13.86 30.84
N SER A 304 34.58 -14.71 29.82
CA SER A 304 35.02 -16.12 29.84
C SER A 304 34.03 -17.20 29.35
N THR A 305 34.37 -17.71 28.15
CA THR A 305 34.50 -19.13 27.75
C THR A 305 33.34 -20.10 27.95
N SER A 306 32.82 -20.65 26.84
CA SER A 306 32.86 -22.10 26.62
C SER A 306 32.74 -22.45 25.13
N SER A 307 33.67 -23.31 24.73
CA SER A 307 33.81 -24.03 23.48
C SER A 307 32.92 -25.27 23.46
N PHE A 308 32.20 -25.51 22.36
CA PHE A 308 31.82 -26.86 21.95
C PHE A 308 31.90 -26.98 20.42
N LEU A 309 32.89 -27.76 19.98
CA LEU A 309 33.04 -28.32 18.64
C LEU A 309 32.32 -29.67 18.60
N ASN A 310 31.59 -29.92 17.51
CA ASN A 310 31.55 -31.16 16.72
C ASN A 310 30.13 -31.44 16.18
N GLY A 311 30.07 -31.72 14.88
CA GLY A 311 28.84 -32.08 14.18
C GLY A 311 29.04 -32.20 12.68
N THR A 312 30.00 -33.03 12.28
CA THR A 312 30.12 -33.60 10.93
C THR A 312 28.80 -34.25 10.52
N TRP A 313 28.30 -33.93 9.33
CA TRP A 313 27.25 -34.72 8.68
C TRP A 313 27.80 -35.36 7.42
N ALA A 314 27.97 -36.67 7.55
CA ALA A 314 28.36 -37.59 6.51
C ALA A 314 27.27 -37.74 5.45
N SER A 315 27.74 -37.85 4.22
CA SER A 315 27.04 -38.23 3.01
C SER A 315 26.74 -39.74 2.95
N ALA A 316 25.50 -40.09 2.61
CA ALA A 316 25.03 -41.36 2.06
C ALA A 316 23.77 -41.00 1.22
N THR A 317 23.46 -41.51 0.02
CA THR A 317 23.66 -42.83 -0.62
C THR A 317 23.16 -42.68 -2.09
N GLN A 318 23.97 -43.02 -3.12
CA GLN A 318 23.78 -44.15 -4.10
C GLN A 318 22.73 -43.89 -5.27
N PRO A 319 22.64 -44.68 -6.36
CA PRO A 319 23.42 -44.53 -7.62
C PRO A 319 22.59 -44.59 -8.96
N GLY A 320 23.19 -44.13 -10.08
CA GLY A 320 22.94 -44.54 -11.50
C GLY A 320 21.57 -44.20 -12.16
N PRO A 321 21.41 -44.25 -13.51
CA PRO A 321 22.29 -44.85 -14.52
C PRO A 321 22.70 -43.93 -15.71
N THR A 322 23.69 -44.39 -16.46
CA THR A 322 24.17 -43.88 -17.77
C THR A 322 23.12 -44.00 -18.88
N PRO A 323 23.27 -43.21 -19.96
CA PRO A 323 23.36 -43.86 -21.27
C PRO A 323 24.52 -43.35 -22.14
N SER A 324 24.92 -44.25 -23.03
CA SER A 324 25.97 -44.21 -24.02
C SER A 324 25.79 -43.17 -25.13
N SER A 325 26.91 -42.55 -25.48
CA SER A 325 27.37 -42.09 -26.80
C SER A 325 26.39 -42.10 -27.99
N SER A 326 26.20 -40.91 -28.54
CA SER A 326 26.58 -40.54 -29.91
C SER A 326 26.99 -39.08 -29.92
#